data_AF-A0A523SSL4-F1
#
_entry.id   AF-A0A523SSL4-F1
#
_cell.length_a   1.000
_cell.length_b   1.000
_cell.length_c   1.000
_cell.angle_alpha   90.00
_cell.angle_beta   90.00
_cell.angle_gamma   90.00
#
_symmetry.space_group_name_H-M   'P 1'
#
loop_
_entity.id
_entity.type
_entity.pdbx_description
1 polymer ?
#
loop_
_entity_poly.entity_id
_entity_poly.type
_entity_poly.pdbx_seq_one_letter_code
_entity_poly.pdbx_strand_id
1 'polypeptide(L)' 'MHAETKQGANAALEIVSQLMPGERDDSVLELIDEKVEDIRRLFGISDLELEAKLEKKGLEKEALIDLVIEHVALLVTRR' A
#
# COMPACT_ATOMS: atom_id res chain seq x y z
N MET A 1 -13.36 17.14 -14.33
CA MET A 1 -12.72 17.52 -13.06
C MET A 1 -11.60 16.53 -12.70
N HIS A 2 -10.46 16.53 -13.43
CA HIS A 2 -9.29 15.71 -13.06
C HIS A 2 -7.95 16.46 -13.14
N ALA A 3 -7.94 17.71 -13.61
CA ALA A 3 -6.72 18.50 -13.76
C ALA A 3 -6.35 19.31 -12.50
N GLU A 4 -7.34 19.74 -11.71
CA GLU A 4 -7.10 20.57 -10.51
C GLU A 4 -6.41 19.81 -9.36
N THR A 5 -6.44 18.47 -9.34
CA THR A 5 -5.83 17.69 -8.25
C THR A 5 -4.39 17.26 -8.53
N LYS A 6 -4.03 16.88 -9.76
CA LYS A 6 -2.67 16.37 -10.05
C LYS A 6 -1.60 17.47 -9.96
N GLN A 7 -1.87 18.63 -10.54
CA GLN A 7 -0.94 19.75 -10.50
C GLN A 7 -0.81 20.31 -9.07
N GLY A 8 -1.93 20.43 -8.35
CA GLY A 8 -1.94 20.82 -6.94
C GLY A 8 -1.20 19.81 -6.04
N ALA A 9 -1.42 18.51 -6.23
CA ALA A 9 -0.73 17.47 -5.49
C ALA A 9 0.79 17.48 -5.73
N ASN A 10 1.22 17.69 -6.98
CA ASN A 10 2.64 17.81 -7.31
C ASN A 10 3.27 19.04 -6.65
N ALA A 11 2.59 20.19 -6.67
CA ALA A 11 3.07 21.40 -6.01
C ALA A 11 3.17 21.22 -4.49
N ALA A 12 2.18 20.58 -3.87
CA ALA A 12 2.21 20.25 -2.45
C ALA A 12 3.36 19.28 -2.11
N LEU A 13 3.56 18.24 -2.93
CA LEU A 13 4.66 17.30 -2.76
C LEU A 13 6.03 17.97 -2.90
N GLU A 14 6.19 18.88 -3.85
CA GLU A 14 7.43 19.65 -4.04
C GLU A 14 7.78 20.48 -2.80
N ILE A 15 6.80 21.20 -2.23
CA ILE A 15 6.98 21.99 -1.01
C ILE A 15 7.38 21.08 0.17
N VAL A 16 6.68 19.96 0.35
CA VAL A 16 6.98 19.03 1.46
C VAL A 16 8.32 18.34 1.28
N SER A 17 8.71 18.02 0.04
CA SER A 17 10.00 17.38 -0.26
C SER A 17 11.19 18.28 0.09
N GLN A 18 11.04 19.61 0.03
CA GLN A 18 12.11 20.53 0.47
C GLN A 18 12.39 20.46 1.98
N LEU A 19 11.48 19.89 2.78
CA LEU A 19 11.64 19.74 4.23
C LEU A 19 12.36 18.44 4.63
N MET A 20 12.48 17.47 3.72
CA MET A 20 13.07 16.16 4.01
C MET A 20 14.22 15.90 3.03
N PRO A 21 15.45 15.67 3.51
CA PRO A 21 16.55 15.29 2.62
C PRO A 21 16.27 13.93 1.99
N GLY A 22 16.47 13.82 0.69
CA GLY A 22 16.26 12.59 -0.06
C GLY A 22 16.01 12.84 -1.53
N GLU A 23 15.93 11.75 -2.30
CA GLU A 23 15.57 11.78 -3.71
C GLU A 23 14.24 11.09 -3.90
N ARG A 24 13.45 11.60 -4.86
CA ARG A 24 12.20 10.95 -5.22
C ARG A 24 12.50 9.65 -5.95
N ASP A 25 12.06 8.56 -5.35
CA ASP A 25 12.18 7.23 -5.94
C ASP A 25 10.85 6.48 -5.77
N ASP A 26 10.10 6.34 -6.86
CA ASP A 26 8.82 5.64 -6.84
C ASP A 26 9.01 4.11 -6.72
N SER A 27 10.22 3.57 -6.93
CA SER A 27 10.51 2.13 -6.76
C SER A 27 10.39 1.66 -5.31
N VAL A 28 10.46 2.59 -4.34
CA VAL A 28 10.21 2.28 -2.93
C VAL A 28 8.77 1.82 -2.67
N LEU A 29 7.85 2.04 -3.60
CA LEU A 29 6.47 1.54 -3.53
C LEU A 29 6.35 0.09 -4.01
N GLU A 30 7.37 -0.47 -4.67
CA GLU A 30 7.36 -1.87 -5.10
C GLU A 30 7.41 -2.81 -3.90
N LEU A 31 6.55 -3.84 -3.93
CA LEU A 31 6.53 -4.92 -2.95
C LEU A 31 7.60 -5.95 -3.28
N ILE A 32 8.75 -5.82 -2.61
CA ILE A 32 9.75 -6.88 -2.51
C ILE A 32 9.38 -7.85 -1.39
N ASP A 33 9.94 -9.05 -1.42
CA ASP A 33 9.52 -10.15 -0.54
C ASP A 33 9.70 -9.80 0.96
N GLU A 34 10.72 -9.00 1.30
CA GLU A 34 10.92 -8.46 2.66
C GLU A 34 9.72 -7.59 3.11
N LYS A 35 9.22 -6.70 2.24
CA LYS A 35 8.08 -5.82 2.55
C LYS A 35 6.78 -6.60 2.68
N VAL A 36 6.63 -7.70 1.92
CA VAL A 36 5.43 -8.55 1.97
C VAL A 36 5.24 -9.11 3.39
N GLU A 37 6.29 -9.69 3.95
CA GLU A 37 6.23 -10.27 5.31
C GLU A 37 6.03 -9.19 6.38
N ASP A 38 6.69 -8.05 6.26
CA ASP A 38 6.54 -6.94 7.21
C ASP A 38 5.13 -6.34 7.19
N ILE A 39 4.54 -6.15 6.00
CA ILE A 39 3.18 -5.64 5.85
C ILE A 39 2.17 -6.66 6.39
N ARG A 40 2.32 -7.94 6.03
CA ARG A 40 1.47 -9.01 6.54
C ARG A 40 1.46 -9.03 8.07
N ARG A 41 2.64 -8.95 8.69
CA ARG A 41 2.79 -8.88 10.16
C ARG A 41 2.15 -7.62 10.75
N LEU A 42 2.35 -6.45 10.13
CA LEU A 42 1.80 -5.18 10.59
C LEU A 42 0.27 -5.18 10.62
N PHE A 43 -0.36 -5.75 9.60
CA PHE A 43 -1.83 -5.83 9.51
C PHE A 43 -2.41 -7.05 10.25
N GLY A 44 -1.57 -7.93 10.80
CA GLY A 44 -2.03 -9.12 11.51
C GLY A 44 -2.66 -10.18 10.60
N ILE A 45 -2.29 -10.20 9.32
CA ILE A 45 -2.84 -11.12 8.32
C ILE A 45 -2.24 -12.51 8.54
N SER A 46 -3.12 -13.48 8.82
CA SER A 46 -2.74 -14.88 9.05
C SER A 46 -2.42 -15.60 7.74
N ASP A 47 -1.68 -16.71 7.84
CA ASP A 47 -1.43 -17.60 6.68
C ASP A 47 -2.74 -18.07 6.06
N LEU A 48 -3.74 -18.39 6.90
CA LEU A 48 -5.05 -18.86 6.45
C LEU A 48 -5.79 -17.80 5.63
N GLU A 49 -5.75 -16.53 6.04
CA GLU A 49 -6.37 -15.43 5.28
C GLU A 49 -5.67 -15.24 3.94
N LEU A 50 -4.34 -15.30 3.92
CA LEU A 50 -3.56 -15.19 2.70
C LEU A 50 -3.85 -16.36 1.74
N GLU A 51 -3.83 -17.59 2.24
CA GLU A 51 -4.16 -18.80 1.48
C GLU A 51 -5.60 -18.76 0.95
N ALA A 52 -6.56 -18.28 1.74
CA ALA A 52 -7.97 -18.18 1.33
C ALA A 52 -8.18 -17.13 0.23
N LYS A 53 -7.39 -16.05 0.24
CA LYS A 53 -7.43 -15.00 -0.79
C LYS A 53 -6.64 -15.39 -2.05
N LEU A 54 -5.67 -16.30 -1.95
CA LEU A 54 -4.79 -16.66 -3.05
C LEU A 54 -5.54 -17.38 -4.18
N GLU A 55 -5.77 -16.68 -5.29
CA GLU A 55 -6.45 -17.27 -6.45
C GLU A 55 -5.57 -18.28 -7.20
N LYS A 56 -4.26 -18.03 -7.28
CA LYS A 56 -3.25 -18.87 -7.95
C LYS A 56 -1.88 -18.68 -7.29
N LYS A 57 -1.04 -19.72 -7.33
CA LYS A 57 0.37 -19.63 -6.91
C LYS A 57 1.10 -18.55 -7.70
N GLY A 58 1.92 -17.73 -7.03
CA GLY A 58 2.65 -16.62 -7.63
C GLY A 58 1.91 -15.28 -7.58
N LEU A 59 0.70 -15.22 -7.01
CA LEU A 59 -0.09 -13.99 -6.81
C LEU A 59 -0.17 -13.57 -5.34
N GLU A 60 0.83 -13.94 -4.53
CA GLU A 60 0.85 -13.68 -3.10
C GLU A 60 0.88 -12.18 -2.79
N LYS A 61 1.52 -11.37 -3.65
CA LYS A 61 1.60 -9.91 -3.50
C LYS A 61 0.24 -9.25 -3.74
N GLU A 62 -0.45 -9.66 -4.79
CA GLU A 62 -1.79 -9.18 -5.12
C GLU A 62 -2.79 -9.57 -4.02
N ALA A 63 -2.74 -10.82 -3.54
CA ALA A 63 -3.58 -11.28 -2.45
C ALA A 63 -3.36 -10.45 -1.17
N LEU A 64 -2.10 -10.12 -0.85
CA LEU A 64 -1.78 -9.26 0.29
C LEU A 64 -2.31 -7.82 0.12
N ILE A 65 -2.18 -7.23 -1.07
CA ILE A 65 -2.70 -5.89 -1.36
C ILE A 65 -4.22 -5.85 -1.12
N ASP A 66 -4.95 -6.83 -1.65
CA ASP A 66 -6.40 -6.88 -1.49
C ASP A 66 -6.82 -7.03 -0.03
N LEU A 67 -6.13 -7.88 0.74
CA LEU A 67 -6.40 -8.07 2.16
C LEU A 67 -6.15 -6.78 2.96
N VAL A 68 -5.11 -6.02 2.63
CA VAL A 68 -4.84 -4.72 3.26
C VAL A 68 -5.97 -3.73 2.95
N ILE A 69 -6.45 -3.67 1.71
CA ILE A 69 -7.59 -2.82 1.31
C ILE A 69 -8.84 -3.21 2.11
N GLU A 70 -9.13 -4.50 2.24
CA GLU A 70 -10.27 -5.01 3.02
C GLU A 70 -10.15 -4.67 4.50
N HIS A 71 -8.98 -4.85 5.11
CA HIS A 71 -8.72 -4.49 6.51
C HIS A 71 -9.02 -3.00 6.77
N VAL A 72 -8.51 -2.12 5.90
CA VAL A 72 -8.74 -0.68 6.01
C VAL A 72 -10.22 -0.33 5.78
N ALA A 73 -10.89 -0.98 4.83
CA ALA A 73 -12.31 -0.76 4.57
C ALA A 73 -13.18 -1.18 5.78
N LEU A 74 -12.86 -2.29 6.44
CA LEU A 74 -13.58 -2.76 7.62
C LEU A 74 -13.44 -1.78 8.79
N LEU A 75 -12.27 -1.16 8.98
CA LEU A 75 -12.07 -0.13 10.01
C LEU A 75 -13.06 1.03 9.87
N VAL A 76 -13.43 1.42 8.65
CA VAL A 76 -14.38 2.53 8.40
C VAL A 76 -15.79 2.20 8.91
N THR A 77 -16.16 0.92 8.95
CA THR A 77 -17.49 0.46 9.37
C THR A 77 -17.62 0.16 10.86
N ARG A 78 -16.49 0.03 11.57
CA ARG A 78 -16.44 -0.10 13.04
C ARG A 78 -16.34 1.30 13.66
N ARG A 79 -17.47 1.98 13.82
CA ARG A 79 -17.61 3.22 14.60
C ARG A 79 -18.19 2.94 15.99
#